data_AF-A0A7L4ZGN7-F1
#
_entry.id   AF-A0A7L4ZGN7-F1
#
_cell.length_a   1.000
_cell.length_b   1.000
_cell.length_c   1.000
_cell.angle_alpha   90.00
_cell.angle_beta   90.00
_cell.angle_gamma   90.00
#
_symmetry.space_group_name_H-M   'P 1'
#
loop_
_entity.id
_entity.type
_entity.pdbx_description
1 polymer ?
#
loop_
_entity_poly.entity_id
_entity_poly.type
_entity_poly.pdbx_seq_one_letter_code
_entity_poly.pdbx_strand_id
1 'polypeptide(L)'
;MKSKYLEEFKHKTKSELVSIITNSAKYNSHELEAAHELLRKKTTTFSEYQELTGGKTATAEISRSDRKLLNTNDSDKSFLDILLIILKWIGIIIFFPMSLVVIGYYKNKKAKKEYYANNRPHSKRTD
;
A
#
# COMPACT_ATOMS: atom_id res chain seq x y z
N MET A 1 35.10 11.53 7.63
CA MET A 1 34.42 12.73 8.17
C MET A 1 33.34 12.38 9.19
N LYS A 2 32.42 11.46 8.89
CA LYS A 2 31.40 10.94 9.82
C LYS A 2 31.92 10.54 11.23
N SER A 3 33.08 9.88 11.31
CA SER A 3 33.70 9.45 12.58
C SER A 3 33.99 10.60 13.56
N LYS A 4 34.31 11.79 13.05
CA LYS A 4 34.52 12.99 13.88
C LYS A 4 33.23 13.37 14.61
N TYR A 5 32.11 13.36 13.89
CA TYR A 5 30.80 13.69 14.43
C TYR A 5 30.23 12.60 15.35
N LEU A 6 30.62 11.34 15.15
CA LEU A 6 30.26 10.27 16.08
C LEU A 6 30.84 10.49 17.47
N GLU A 7 32.10 10.94 17.57
CA GLU A 7 32.70 11.29 18.86
C GLU A 7 32.09 12.59 19.43
N GLU A 8 31.89 13.61 18.59
CA GLU A 8 31.29 14.88 19.03
C GLU A 8 29.85 14.72 19.55
N PHE A 9 29.06 13.85 18.92
CA PHE A 9 27.65 13.64 19.28
C PHE A 9 27.44 12.51 20.29
N LYS A 10 28.50 11.79 20.68
CA LYS A 10 28.45 10.65 21.62
C LYS A 10 27.78 11.00 22.96
N HIS A 11 28.08 12.20 23.46
CA HIS A 11 27.59 12.74 24.72
C HIS A 11 26.19 13.39 24.61
N LYS A 12 25.67 13.57 23.40
CA LYS A 12 24.34 14.15 23.19
C LYS A 12 23.24 13.19 23.64
N THR A 13 22.16 13.79 24.13
CA THR A 13 20.93 13.12 24.55
C THR A 13 20.08 12.72 23.34
N LYS A 14 19.10 11.82 23.54
CA LYS A 14 18.19 11.37 22.48
C LYS A 14 17.45 12.54 21.82
N SER A 15 16.96 13.50 22.61
CA SER A 15 16.22 14.66 22.13
C SER A 15 17.08 15.61 21.27
N GLU A 16 18.34 15.79 21.65
CA GLU A 16 19.29 16.59 20.86
C GLU A 16 19.65 15.92 19.53
N LEU A 17 19.78 14.60 19.50
CA LEU A 17 19.99 13.87 18.24
C LEU A 17 18.77 13.98 17.33
N VAL A 18 17.56 13.89 17.90
CA VAL A 18 16.31 14.09 17.16
C VAL A 18 16.22 15.51 16.61
N SER A 19 16.57 16.55 17.37
CA SER A 19 16.51 17.93 16.88
C SER A 19 17.47 18.19 15.71
N ILE A 20 18.66 17.55 15.72
CA ILE A 20 19.59 17.56 14.59
C ILE A 20 18.97 16.89 13.36
N ILE A 21 18.35 15.72 13.54
CA ILE A 21 17.69 14.97 12.47
C ILE A 21 16.50 15.74 11.89
N THR A 22 15.68 16.36 12.74
CA THR A 22 14.50 17.13 12.32
C THR A 22 14.88 18.44 11.62
N ASN A 23 16.01 19.05 11.99
CA ASN A 23 16.50 20.28 11.38
C ASN A 23 17.57 20.01 10.31
N SER A 24 17.31 19.07 9.42
CA SER A 24 18.28 18.57 8.43
C SER A 24 18.82 19.65 7.48
N ALA A 25 18.12 20.77 7.31
CA ALA A 25 18.57 21.91 6.50
C ALA A 25 19.78 22.65 7.10
N LYS A 26 20.01 22.55 8.42
CA LYS A 26 21.11 23.23 9.12
C LYS A 26 22.39 22.39 9.20
N TYR A 27 22.30 21.09 8.90
CA TYR A 27 23.37 20.12 9.15
C TYR A 27 23.82 19.43 7.86
N ASN A 28 25.08 19.02 7.85
CA ASN A 28 25.71 18.25 6.79
C ASN A 28 25.15 16.80 6.76
N SER A 29 25.14 16.15 5.60
CA SER A 29 24.79 14.73 5.46
C SER A 29 25.55 13.81 6.43
N HIS A 30 26.84 14.07 6.66
CA HIS A 30 27.67 13.31 7.61
C HIS A 30 27.28 13.52 9.07
N GLU A 31 26.80 14.72 9.43
CA GLU A 31 26.29 15.03 10.76
C GLU A 31 24.94 14.35 10.99
N LEU A 32 24.07 14.40 9.98
CA LEU A 32 22.77 13.75 9.99
C LEU A 32 22.92 12.22 10.14
N GLU A 33 23.85 11.64 9.40
CA GLU A 33 24.11 10.19 9.43
C GLU A 33 24.70 9.74 10.77
N ALA A 34 25.61 10.53 11.36
CA ALA A 34 26.13 10.27 12.69
C ALA A 34 25.01 10.38 13.76
N ALA A 35 24.12 11.36 13.65
CA ALA A 35 22.99 11.52 14.55
C ALA A 35 22.00 10.35 14.48
N HIS A 36 21.66 9.89 13.27
CA HIS A 36 20.83 8.71 13.06
C HIS A 36 21.46 7.44 13.65
N GLU A 37 22.75 7.23 13.43
CA GLU A 37 23.45 6.05 13.96
C GLU A 37 23.49 6.04 15.48
N LEU A 38 23.80 7.18 16.11
CA LEU A 38 23.83 7.29 17.56
C LEU A 38 22.43 7.16 18.18
N LEU A 39 21.42 7.73 17.53
CA LEU A 39 20.04 7.59 18.00
C LEU A 39 19.61 6.12 17.99
N ARG A 40 19.90 5.39 16.91
CA ARG A 40 19.65 3.93 16.82
C ARG A 40 20.35 3.14 17.91
N LYS A 41 21.61 3.47 18.23
CA LYS A 41 22.36 2.80 19.31
C LYS A 41 21.80 3.11 20.70
N LYS A 42 21.16 4.26 20.90
CA LYS A 42 20.58 4.68 22.19
C LYS A 42 19.14 4.20 22.38
N THR A 43 18.42 3.89 21.31
CA THR A 43 17.08 3.29 21.36
C THR A 43 17.15 1.79 21.53
N THR A 44 16.27 1.20 22.34
CA THR A 44 16.26 -0.26 22.58
C THR A 44 15.52 -1.00 21.48
N THR A 45 14.52 -0.35 20.88
CA THR A 45 13.62 -0.95 19.89
C THR A 45 13.55 -0.06 18.65
N PHE A 46 13.41 -0.69 17.48
CA PHE A 46 13.21 0.02 16.22
C PHE A 46 11.95 0.91 16.23
N SER A 47 10.88 0.47 16.91
CA SER A 47 9.66 1.27 17.09
C SER A 47 9.92 2.60 17.81
N GLU A 48 10.71 2.56 18.90
CA GLU A 48 11.10 3.76 19.66
C GLU A 48 11.89 4.74 18.77
N TYR A 49 12.82 4.23 17.98
CA TYR A 49 13.56 5.02 17.00
C TYR A 49 12.64 5.66 15.95
N GLN A 50 11.67 4.90 15.46
CA GLN A 50 10.74 5.37 14.44
C GLN A 50 9.82 6.46 15.00
N GLU A 51 9.30 6.31 16.21
CA GLU A 51 8.51 7.34 16.90
C GLU A 51 9.31 8.65 17.06
N LEU A 52 10.56 8.54 17.50
CA LEU A 52 11.44 9.69 17.77
C LEU A 52 11.89 10.43 16.50
N THR A 53 12.16 9.71 15.41
CA THR A 53 12.57 10.32 14.12
C THR A 53 11.40 10.75 13.24
N GLY A 54 10.18 10.66 13.77
CA GLY A 54 8.96 11.02 13.07
C GLY A 54 8.46 9.85 12.23
N GLY A 55 7.83 8.89 12.89
CA GLY A 55 7.04 7.80 12.33
C GLY A 55 5.80 8.25 11.53
N LYS A 56 5.92 9.36 10.79
CA LYS A 56 5.13 9.71 9.62
C LYS A 56 5.68 9.04 8.34
N THR A 57 6.50 8.00 8.49
CA THR A 57 7.08 7.23 7.36
C THR A 57 6.29 5.98 6.99
N ALA A 58 5.13 5.72 7.60
CA ALA A 58 4.16 4.78 7.03
C ALA A 58 3.26 5.40 5.93
N THR A 59 3.32 6.72 5.74
CA THR A 59 2.51 7.45 4.72
C THR A 59 3.36 8.09 3.62
N ALA A 60 4.69 8.09 3.78
CA ALA A 60 5.61 8.75 2.85
C ALA A 60 6.02 7.89 1.65
N GLU A 61 5.92 6.56 1.72
CA GLU A 61 6.29 5.68 0.59
C GLU A 61 5.18 5.55 -0.47
N ILE A 62 3.95 5.93 -0.16
CA ILE A 62 2.89 6.12 -1.17
C ILE A 62 3.00 7.52 -1.83
N SER A 63 3.73 8.46 -1.20
CA SER A 63 3.76 9.88 -1.60
C SER A 63 4.88 10.28 -2.57
N ARG A 64 5.61 9.32 -3.18
CA ARG A 64 6.63 9.63 -4.20
C ARG A 64 6.12 9.61 -5.64
N SER A 65 4.88 9.15 -5.88
CA SER A 65 4.29 9.16 -7.24
C SER A 65 3.32 10.32 -7.49
N ASP A 66 2.71 10.92 -6.45
CA ASP A 66 1.61 11.88 -6.63
C ASP A 66 1.85 13.27 -6.03
N ARG A 67 3.12 13.70 -5.86
CA ARG A 67 3.40 15.06 -5.38
C ARG A 67 3.34 16.09 -6.51
N LYS A 68 2.18 16.20 -7.16
CA LYS A 68 1.79 17.40 -7.93
C LYS A 68 0.26 17.55 -7.85
N LEU A 69 -0.19 18.66 -7.25
CA LEU A 69 -1.53 18.96 -6.73
C LEU A 69 -1.81 18.26 -5.38
N LEU A 70 -2.28 18.93 -4.33
CA LEU A 70 -3.46 19.78 -4.31
C LEU A 70 -3.51 20.52 -2.95
N ASN A 71 -3.36 21.83 -2.91
CA ASN A 71 -4.34 22.86 -2.53
C ASN A 71 -5.68 22.43 -1.85
N THR A 72 -5.75 22.61 -0.52
CA THR A 72 -6.91 23.08 0.28
C THR A 72 -8.32 22.62 -0.17
N ASN A 73 -8.61 21.32 -0.06
CA ASN A 73 -9.96 20.73 0.09
C ASN A 73 -9.81 19.25 0.59
N ASP A 74 -8.82 19.01 1.45
CA ASP A 74 -8.14 17.71 1.60
C ASP A 74 -8.90 16.62 2.38
N SER A 75 -9.89 16.97 3.21
CA SER A 75 -10.60 15.94 3.98
C SER A 75 -11.44 15.06 3.05
N ASP A 76 -12.29 15.66 2.21
CA ASP A 76 -13.31 14.89 1.50
C ASP A 76 -12.73 14.12 0.30
N LYS A 77 -11.67 14.66 -0.31
CA LYS A 77 -10.95 13.98 -1.39
C LYS A 77 -10.19 12.76 -0.90
N SER A 78 -9.53 12.84 0.25
CA SER A 78 -8.81 11.68 0.80
C SER A 78 -9.75 10.53 1.13
N PHE A 79 -10.95 10.80 1.66
CA PHE A 79 -11.97 9.77 1.87
C PHE A 79 -12.49 9.17 0.55
N LEU A 80 -12.76 10.00 -0.46
CA LEU A 80 -13.20 9.53 -1.78
C LEU A 80 -12.13 8.70 -2.49
N ASP A 81 -10.85 9.07 -2.38
CA ASP A 81 -9.74 8.32 -2.98
C ASP A 81 -9.60 6.93 -2.34
N ILE A 82 -9.73 6.84 -1.00
CA ILE A 82 -9.76 5.56 -0.29
C ILE A 82 -10.99 4.74 -0.69
N LEU A 83 -12.16 5.37 -0.80
CA LEU A 83 -13.40 4.72 -1.28
C LEU A 83 -13.27 4.20 -2.71
N LEU A 84 -12.65 4.96 -3.61
CA LEU A 84 -12.37 4.59 -5.00
C LEU A 84 -11.41 3.40 -5.06
N ILE A 85 -10.38 3.38 -4.21
CA ILE A 85 -9.46 2.25 -4.08
C ILE A 85 -10.22 1.00 -3.62
N ILE A 86 -11.01 1.10 -2.54
CA ILE A 86 -11.80 -0.02 -2.01
C ILE A 86 -12.80 -0.51 -3.07
N LEU A 87 -13.49 0.38 -3.76
CA LEU A 87 -14.46 0.04 -4.80
C LEU A 87 -13.79 -0.63 -6.01
N LYS A 88 -12.57 -0.21 -6.37
CA LYS A 88 -11.79 -0.87 -7.42
C LYS A 88 -11.47 -2.33 -7.01
N TRP A 89 -11.03 -2.54 -5.78
CA TRP A 89 -10.68 -3.86 -5.28
C TRP A 89 -11.89 -4.77 -5.07
N ILE A 90 -13.03 -4.24 -4.59
CA ILE A 90 -14.27 -5.02 -4.44
C ILE A 90 -14.77 -5.50 -5.81
N GLY A 91 -14.66 -4.66 -6.84
CA GLY A 91 -14.98 -5.03 -8.22
C GLY A 91 -14.14 -6.20 -8.70
N ILE A 92 -12.83 -6.19 -8.46
CA ILE A 92 -11.91 -7.27 -8.86
C ILE A 92 -12.23 -8.57 -8.12
N ILE A 93 -12.43 -8.50 -6.80
CA ILE A 93 -12.72 -9.66 -5.94
C ILE A 93 -14.04 -10.33 -6.35
N ILE A 94 -15.06 -9.56 -6.74
CA ILE A 94 -16.36 -10.09 -7.16
C ILE A 94 -16.34 -10.54 -8.63
N PHE A 95 -15.59 -9.86 -9.50
CA PHE A 95 -15.57 -10.13 -10.94
C PHE A 95 -15.03 -11.52 -11.28
N PHE A 96 -13.95 -11.94 -10.60
CA PHE A 96 -13.35 -13.25 -10.86
C PHE A 96 -14.29 -14.43 -10.58
N PRO A 97 -14.89 -14.57 -9.39
CA PRO A 97 -15.83 -15.67 -9.12
C PRO A 97 -17.11 -15.59 -9.97
N MET A 98 -17.64 -14.38 -10.23
CA MET A 98 -18.80 -14.23 -11.11
C MET A 98 -18.52 -14.66 -12.55
N SER A 99 -17.32 -14.38 -13.08
CA SER A 99 -16.95 -14.79 -14.44
C SER A 99 -16.98 -16.32 -14.61
N LEU A 100 -16.51 -17.06 -13.59
CA LEU A 100 -16.55 -18.52 -13.53
C LEU A 100 -17.98 -19.06 -13.52
N VAL A 101 -18.86 -18.46 -12.71
CA VAL A 101 -20.27 -18.84 -12.63
C VAL A 101 -20.97 -18.65 -13.97
N VAL A 102 -20.74 -17.53 -14.66
CA VAL A 102 -21.33 -17.24 -15.98
C VAL A 102 -20.86 -18.26 -17.02
N ILE A 103 -19.55 -18.56 -17.08
CA ILE A 103 -19.01 -19.56 -18.01
C ILE A 103 -19.60 -20.95 -17.74
N GLY A 104 -19.66 -21.37 -16.47
CA GLY A 104 -20.26 -22.64 -16.08
C GLY A 104 -21.74 -22.74 -16.46
N TYR A 105 -22.50 -21.68 -16.20
CA TYR A 105 -23.92 -21.60 -16.56
C TYR A 105 -24.15 -21.67 -18.08
N TYR A 106 -23.35 -20.94 -18.86
CA TYR A 106 -23.45 -20.95 -20.32
C TYR A 106 -23.09 -22.31 -20.93
N LYS A 107 -22.04 -22.97 -20.45
CA LYS A 107 -21.65 -24.31 -20.91
C LYS A 107 -22.75 -25.34 -20.61
N ASN A 108 -23.35 -25.28 -19.43
CA ASN A 108 -24.44 -26.19 -19.05
C ASN A 108 -25.70 -25.99 -19.91
N LYS A 109 -26.05 -24.74 -20.23
CA LYS A 109 -27.19 -24.44 -21.11
C LYS A 109 -26.98 -24.93 -22.56
N LYS A 110 -25.76 -24.85 -23.08
CA LYS A 110 -25.43 -25.41 -24.41
C LYS A 110 -25.50 -26.94 -24.41
N ALA A 111 -24.91 -27.59 -23.41
CA ALA A 111 -24.92 -29.05 -23.30
C ALA A 111 -26.35 -29.62 -23.20
N LYS A 112 -27.25 -28.96 -22.44
CA LYS A 112 -28.66 -29.38 -22.39
C LYS A 112 -29.35 -29.24 -23.74
N LYS A 113 -29.15 -28.14 -24.47
CA LYS A 113 -29.75 -27.94 -25.80
C LYS A 113 -29.30 -29.01 -26.80
N GLU A 114 -28.01 -29.35 -26.79
CA GLU A 114 -27.44 -30.36 -27.67
C GLU A 114 -27.95 -31.77 -27.32
N TYR A 115 -28.07 -32.09 -26.03
CA TYR A 115 -28.68 -33.32 -25.56
C TYR A 115 -30.14 -33.47 -26.04
N TYR A 116 -30.98 -32.44 -25.90
CA TYR A 116 -32.38 -32.52 -26.36
C TYR A 116 -32.54 -32.42 -27.88
N ALA A 117 -31.55 -31.86 -28.61
CA ALA A 117 -31.54 -31.88 -30.07
C ALA A 117 -31.21 -33.28 -30.61
N ASN A 118 -30.24 -33.98 -29.99
CA ASN A 118 -29.83 -35.33 -30.38
C ASN A 118 -30.77 -36.43 -29.84
N ASN A 119 -31.41 -36.21 -28.70
CA ASN A 119 -32.33 -37.18 -28.08
C ASN A 119 -33.80 -36.76 -28.20
N ARG A 120 -34.12 -35.87 -29.14
CA ARG A 120 -35.52 -35.56 -29.44
C ARG A 120 -36.18 -36.88 -29.88
N PRO A 121 -37.25 -37.34 -29.21
CA PRO A 121 -37.94 -38.53 -29.66
C PRO A 121 -38.45 -38.22 -31.08
N HIS A 122 -37.83 -38.84 -32.08
CA HIS A 122 -38.42 -38.90 -33.41
C HIS A 122 -39.77 -39.59 -33.21
N SER A 123 -40.85 -38.81 -33.17
CA SER A 123 -42.19 -39.35 -33.23
C SER A 123 -42.28 -40.04 -34.58
N LYS A 124 -42.02 -41.36 -34.57
CA LYS A 124 -42.32 -42.23 -35.69
C LYS A 124 -43.83 -42.07 -35.87
N ARG A 125 -44.24 -41.28 -36.85
CA ARG A 125 -45.61 -41.37 -37.38
C ARG A 125 -45.67 -42.75 -38.00
N THR A 126 -46.29 -43.66 -37.27
CA THR A 126 -46.83 -44.90 -37.84
C THR A 126 -48.07 -44.48 -38.61
N ASP A 127 -47.90 -44.29 -39.91
CA ASP A 127 -48.99 -44.33 -40.87
C ASP A 127 -49.21 -45.78 -41.32
#